data_AF-A0A368FGW4-F1
#
_entry.id   AF-A0A368FGW4-F1
#
_cell.length_a   1.000
_cell.length_b   1.000
_cell.length_c   1.000
_cell.angle_alpha   90.00
_cell.angle_beta   90.00
_cell.angle_gamma   90.00
#
_symmetry.space_group_name_H-M   'P 1'
#
loop_
_entity.id
_entity.type
_entity.pdbx_description
1 polymer ?
#
loop_
_entity_poly.entity_id
_entity_poly.type
_entity_poly.pdbx_seq_one_letter_code
_entity_poly.pdbx_strand_id
1 'polypeptide(L)'
;MPTLRSATHNKNRRASPPSSSATSAMNSSSSQPTNPSGEYVVSQLQAILTEKAPEGLPLLNQLLKILKPDPRELVEAEKRSRSIVLSGVPEAAVGTPAVERQEHTERAVMDILGVLEIEARPVESCICRGIKKGTDSSYHPELRPYFHSQIDDAGGASPR
;
A
#
# COMPACT_ATOMS: atom_id res chain seq x y z
N MET A 1 4.24 -21.97 -59.23
CA MET A 1 5.34 -22.87 -58.85
C MET A 1 4.97 -23.59 -57.57
N PRO A 2 4.71 -24.92 -57.60
CA PRO A 2 4.48 -25.74 -56.42
C PRO A 2 5.81 -26.32 -55.89
N THR A 3 5.85 -26.74 -54.61
CA THR A 3 6.37 -28.05 -54.09
C THR A 3 6.75 -27.98 -52.58
N LEU A 4 5.92 -28.62 -51.75
CA LEU A 4 6.14 -29.61 -50.65
C LEU A 4 7.40 -29.60 -49.73
N ARG A 5 7.17 -29.78 -48.41
CA ARG A 5 7.44 -31.00 -47.55
C ARG A 5 7.59 -30.62 -46.04
N SER A 6 6.68 -31.10 -45.17
CA SER A 6 6.84 -32.21 -44.17
C SER A 6 7.76 -31.88 -42.97
N ALA A 7 7.27 -31.68 -41.73
CA ALA A 7 6.77 -32.65 -40.72
C ALA A 7 7.88 -33.39 -39.94
N THR A 8 7.92 -33.23 -38.61
CA THR A 8 8.16 -34.34 -37.65
C THR A 8 7.67 -34.00 -36.24
N HIS A 9 6.76 -34.86 -35.76
CA HIS A 9 6.40 -35.11 -34.37
C HIS A 9 7.59 -35.71 -33.61
N ASN A 10 7.76 -35.42 -32.32
CA ASN A 10 8.40 -36.38 -31.42
C ASN A 10 7.58 -36.59 -30.15
N LYS A 11 7.37 -37.86 -29.82
CA LYS A 11 6.45 -38.43 -28.83
C LYS A 11 7.30 -39.41 -28.05
N ASN A 12 7.41 -39.28 -26.74
CA ASN A 12 7.79 -40.42 -25.91
C ASN A 12 7.03 -40.43 -24.58
N ARG A 13 6.19 -41.45 -24.47
CA ARG A 13 5.48 -41.93 -23.28
C ARG A 13 6.37 -42.96 -22.58
N ARG A 14 6.36 -43.02 -21.24
CA ARG A 14 6.07 -44.28 -20.54
C ARG A 14 5.73 -44.09 -19.04
N ALA A 15 4.54 -44.59 -18.72
CA ALA A 15 3.99 -45.06 -17.44
C ALA A 15 4.64 -46.41 -17.01
N SER A 16 4.67 -46.96 -15.78
CA SER A 16 4.33 -46.64 -14.37
C SER A 16 5.00 -47.73 -13.45
N PRO A 17 4.56 -48.07 -12.19
CA PRO A 17 5.34 -48.22 -10.94
C PRO A 17 5.45 -49.73 -10.48
N PRO A 18 5.47 -50.16 -9.18
CA PRO A 18 5.99 -49.64 -7.90
C PRO A 18 7.05 -50.59 -7.26
N SER A 19 7.77 -50.18 -6.20
CA SER A 19 8.40 -51.14 -5.27
C SER A 19 8.57 -50.55 -3.87
N SER A 20 8.14 -51.34 -2.88
CA SER A 20 8.14 -51.06 -1.45
C SER A 20 9.40 -51.64 -0.80
N SER A 21 9.92 -51.01 0.26
CA SER A 21 10.13 -51.59 1.62
C SER A 21 11.38 -51.08 2.36
N ALA A 22 11.13 -50.73 3.63
CA ALA A 22 11.96 -50.94 4.83
C ALA A 22 13.08 -49.94 5.22
N THR A 23 12.73 -49.16 6.26
CA THR A 23 13.49 -48.89 7.51
C THR A 23 14.88 -48.27 7.45
N SER A 24 15.00 -47.06 7.99
CA SER A 24 15.81 -46.81 9.19
C SER A 24 15.44 -45.46 9.81
N ALA A 25 14.96 -45.53 11.05
CA ALA A 25 14.79 -44.39 11.91
C ALA A 25 16.16 -43.77 12.19
N MET A 26 16.36 -42.53 11.77
CA MET A 26 17.35 -41.65 12.37
C MET A 26 16.63 -40.49 13.01
N ASN A 27 16.31 -40.73 14.27
CA ASN A 27 15.97 -39.75 15.29
C ASN A 27 17.02 -38.64 15.29
N SER A 28 16.75 -37.56 14.56
CA SER A 28 17.47 -36.29 14.70
C SER A 28 16.58 -35.38 15.53
N SER A 29 16.47 -35.69 16.82
CA SER A 29 16.00 -34.74 17.83
C SER A 29 17.08 -33.65 18.00
N SER A 30 17.20 -32.82 16.98
CA SER A 30 17.79 -31.49 17.11
C SER A 30 16.74 -30.65 17.83
N SER A 31 16.70 -30.74 19.16
CA SER A 31 16.09 -29.73 20.00
C SER A 31 16.89 -28.45 19.87
N GLN A 32 16.69 -27.74 18.75
CA GLN A 32 16.92 -26.31 18.73
C GLN A 32 15.96 -25.69 19.74
N PRO A 33 16.39 -24.70 20.54
CA PRO A 33 15.44 -23.86 21.25
C PRO A 33 14.62 -23.15 20.17
N THR A 34 13.44 -23.68 19.86
CA THR A 34 12.45 -22.97 19.07
C THR A 34 12.11 -21.75 19.89
N ASN A 35 12.65 -20.59 19.51
CA ASN A 35 12.26 -19.33 20.10
C ASN A 35 10.73 -19.31 20.12
N PRO A 36 10.11 -19.11 21.29
CA PRO A 36 8.66 -19.17 21.37
C PRO A 36 8.10 -18.14 20.40
N SER A 37 7.17 -18.56 19.54
CA SER A 37 6.45 -17.65 18.64
C SER A 37 5.92 -16.46 19.46
N GLY A 38 5.97 -15.25 18.90
CA GLY A 38 5.47 -14.05 19.58
C GLY A 38 4.02 -14.21 20.08
N GLU A 39 3.20 -14.96 19.35
CA GLU A 39 1.82 -15.29 19.76
C GLU A 39 1.75 -16.17 21.01
N TYR A 40 2.70 -17.10 21.15
CA TYR A 40 2.81 -17.96 22.33
C TYR A 40 3.20 -17.14 23.56
N VAL A 41 4.19 -16.25 23.42
CA VAL A 41 4.63 -15.35 24.52
C VAL A 41 3.49 -14.42 24.95
N VAL A 42 2.75 -13.84 24.00
CA VAL A 42 1.60 -12.98 24.31
C VAL A 42 0.49 -13.77 25.02
N SER A 43 0.20 -14.99 24.58
CA SER A 43 -0.81 -15.86 25.22
C SER A 43 -0.41 -16.22 26.65
N GLN A 44 0.88 -16.50 26.88
CA GLN A 44 1.40 -16.80 28.20
C GLN A 44 1.36 -15.58 29.12
N LEU A 45 1.74 -14.40 28.62
CA LEU A 45 1.60 -13.13 29.35
C LEU A 45 0.15 -12.84 29.71
N GLN A 46 -0.78 -13.08 28.79
CA GLN A 46 -2.21 -12.88 29.04
C GLN A 46 -2.73 -13.81 30.14
N ALA A 47 -2.31 -15.08 30.15
CA ALA A 47 -2.66 -16.03 31.20
C ALA A 47 -2.12 -15.59 32.57
N ILE A 48 -0.85 -15.18 32.64
CA ILE A 48 -0.23 -14.68 33.88
C ILE A 48 -0.94 -13.42 34.38
N LEU A 49 -1.22 -12.45 33.52
CA LEU A 49 -1.90 -11.22 33.91
C LEU A 49 -3.34 -11.49 34.35
N THR A 50 -4.05 -12.42 33.70
CA THR A 50 -5.40 -12.81 34.13
C THR A 50 -5.40 -13.37 35.55
N GLU A 51 -4.37 -14.14 35.94
CA GLU A 51 -4.27 -14.73 37.28
C GLU A 51 -3.71 -13.76 38.33
N LYS A 52 -2.71 -12.94 37.97
CA LYS A 52 -1.89 -12.18 38.94
C LYS A 52 -2.16 -10.68 38.97
N ALA A 53 -2.62 -10.08 37.88
CA ALA A 53 -2.80 -8.63 37.74
C ALA A 53 -3.77 -8.31 36.58
N PRO A 54 -5.08 -8.55 36.74
CA PRO A 54 -6.05 -8.37 35.67
C PRO A 54 -6.14 -6.92 35.16
N GLU A 55 -5.77 -5.93 35.99
CA GLU A 55 -5.62 -4.52 35.62
C GLU A 55 -4.50 -4.28 34.58
N GLY A 56 -3.58 -5.23 34.40
CA GLY A 56 -2.54 -5.20 33.37
C GLY A 56 -3.04 -5.61 31.97
N LEU A 57 -4.19 -6.31 31.88
CA LEU A 57 -4.74 -6.75 30.59
C LEU A 57 -5.11 -5.58 29.65
N PRO A 58 -5.76 -4.49 30.12
CA PRO A 58 -5.97 -3.30 29.31
C PRO A 58 -4.65 -2.70 28.77
N LEU A 59 -3.60 -2.64 29.59
CA LEU A 59 -2.29 -2.12 29.19
C LEU A 59 -1.61 -3.01 28.14
N LEU A 60 -1.68 -4.34 28.30
CA LEU A 60 -1.18 -5.28 27.30
C LEU A 60 -1.92 -5.13 25.96
N ASN A 61 -3.25 -5.01 25.99
CA ASN A 61 -4.06 -4.79 24.79
C ASN A 61 -3.72 -3.45 24.11
N GLN A 62 -3.49 -2.39 24.89
CA GLN A 62 -3.04 -1.10 24.36
C GLN A 62 -1.66 -1.20 23.73
N LEU A 63 -0.73 -1.90 24.37
CA LEU A 63 0.61 -2.15 23.83
C LEU A 63 0.55 -2.92 22.52
N LEU A 64 -0.27 -3.97 22.42
CA LEU A 64 -0.45 -4.74 21.19
C LEU A 64 -1.00 -3.88 20.04
N LYS A 65 -1.90 -2.93 20.34
CA LYS A 65 -2.39 -1.97 19.34
C LYS A 65 -1.29 -1.02 18.85
N ILE A 66 -0.41 -0.57 19.75
CA ILE A 66 0.73 0.30 19.37
C ILE A 66 1.76 -0.46 18.54
N LEU A 67 2.04 -1.72 18.90
CA LEU A 67 3.04 -2.54 18.23
C LEU A 67 2.56 -3.19 16.93
N LYS A 68 1.25 -3.30 16.72
CA LYS A 68 0.64 -3.76 15.47
C LYS A 68 -0.10 -2.60 14.79
N PRO A 69 0.65 -1.66 14.17
CA PRO A 69 0.01 -0.63 13.35
C PRO A 69 -0.76 -1.28 12.20
N ASP A 70 -1.80 -0.60 11.71
CA ASP A 70 -2.57 -1.06 10.57
C ASP A 70 -1.64 -1.19 9.35
N PRO A 71 -1.56 -2.35 8.69
CA PRO A 71 -0.72 -2.50 7.49
C PRO A 71 -1.07 -1.46 6.41
N ARG A 72 -2.30 -0.98 6.34
CA ARG A 72 -2.69 0.10 5.41
C ARG A 72 -2.00 1.41 5.75
N GLU A 73 -2.02 1.80 7.02
CA GLU A 73 -1.39 3.02 7.51
C GLU A 73 0.13 3.00 7.25
N LEU A 74 0.78 1.84 7.41
CA LEU A 74 2.20 1.69 7.08
C LEU A 74 2.47 1.93 5.58
N VAL A 75 1.69 1.29 4.71
CA VAL A 75 1.83 1.46 3.25
C VAL A 75 1.55 2.90 2.86
N GLU A 76 0.55 3.55 3.45
CA GLU A 76 0.23 4.95 3.21
C GLU A 76 1.32 5.91 3.71
N ALA A 77 1.87 5.67 4.90
CA ALA A 77 2.96 6.47 5.45
C ALA A 77 4.21 6.36 4.57
N GLU A 78 4.49 5.17 4.06
CA GLU A 78 5.57 4.94 3.09
C GLU A 78 5.30 5.57 1.72
N LYS A 79 4.06 5.51 1.21
CA LYS A 79 3.65 6.21 -0.01
C LYS A 79 3.83 7.72 0.16
N ARG A 80 3.45 8.26 1.33
CA ARG A 80 3.50 9.69 1.64
C ARG A 80 4.93 10.20 1.83
N SER A 81 5.81 9.41 2.42
CA SER A 81 7.23 9.80 2.58
C SER A 81 7.96 9.90 1.24
N ARG A 82 7.41 9.27 0.18
CA ARG A 82 7.95 9.28 -1.18
C ARG A 82 7.07 10.02 -2.20
N SER A 83 6.01 10.70 -1.75
CA SER A 83 5.13 11.47 -2.64
C SER A 83 5.41 12.97 -2.57
N ILE A 84 5.19 13.65 -3.69
CA ILE A 84 5.21 15.10 -3.79
C ILE A 84 3.80 15.58 -4.16
N VAL A 85 3.38 16.69 -3.57
CA VAL A 85 2.08 17.31 -3.87
C VAL A 85 2.34 18.58 -4.68
N LEU A 86 1.83 18.60 -5.90
CA LEU A 86 1.86 19.79 -6.75
C LEU A 86 0.53 20.52 -6.63
N SER A 87 0.57 21.76 -6.13
CA SER A 87 -0.59 22.64 -6.00
C SER A 87 -0.39 23.92 -6.82
N GLY A 88 -1.49 24.60 -7.15
CA GLY A 88 -1.44 25.85 -7.93
C GLY A 88 -1.13 25.66 -9.43
N VAL A 89 -1.24 24.43 -9.95
CA VAL A 89 -1.12 24.16 -11.39
C VAL A 89 -2.31 24.83 -12.11
N PRO A 90 -2.07 25.68 -13.13
CA PRO A 90 -3.15 26.32 -13.88
C PRO A 90 -4.13 25.31 -14.45
N GLU A 91 -5.43 25.54 -14.25
CA GLU A 91 -6.48 24.73 -14.86
C GLU A 91 -6.74 25.16 -16.31
N ALA A 92 -7.16 24.20 -17.13
CA ALA A 92 -7.59 24.47 -18.49
C ALA A 92 -8.85 25.37 -18.51
N ALA A 93 -8.99 26.17 -19.57
CA ALA A 93 -10.07 27.13 -19.71
C ALA A 93 -11.46 26.47 -19.60
N VAL A 94 -12.42 27.20 -19.03
CA VAL A 94 -13.80 26.74 -18.89
C VAL A 94 -14.40 26.39 -20.26
N GLY A 95 -14.96 25.18 -20.38
CA GLY A 95 -15.57 24.69 -21.62
C GLY A 95 -14.68 23.80 -22.49
N THR A 96 -13.40 23.64 -22.14
CA THR A 96 -12.51 22.66 -22.78
C THR A 96 -13.01 21.22 -22.57
N PRO A 97 -12.95 20.33 -23.58
CA PRO A 97 -13.26 18.91 -23.44
C PRO A 97 -12.43 18.21 -22.37
N ALA A 98 -12.97 17.16 -21.75
CA ALA A 98 -12.31 16.48 -20.62
C ALA A 98 -10.91 15.94 -20.95
N VAL A 99 -10.72 15.42 -22.17
CA VAL A 99 -9.43 14.90 -22.65
C VAL A 99 -8.41 16.04 -22.75
N GLU A 100 -8.79 17.16 -23.38
CA GLU A 100 -7.91 18.32 -23.50
C GLU A 100 -7.56 18.93 -22.13
N ARG A 101 -8.49 18.92 -21.17
CA ARG A 101 -8.20 19.35 -19.79
C ARG A 101 -7.19 18.44 -19.11
N GLN A 102 -7.32 17.13 -19.31
CA GLN A 102 -6.38 16.17 -18.75
C GLN A 102 -4.99 16.37 -19.36
N GLU A 103 -4.89 16.46 -20.69
CA GLU A 103 -3.62 16.72 -21.38
C GLU A 103 -2.98 18.05 -20.95
N HIS A 104 -3.77 19.10 -20.74
CA HIS A 104 -3.29 20.37 -20.23
C HIS A 104 -2.64 20.22 -18.84
N THR A 105 -3.35 19.56 -17.92
CA THR A 105 -2.84 19.33 -16.55
C THR A 105 -1.61 18.43 -16.55
N GLU A 106 -1.63 17.34 -17.33
CA GLU A 106 -0.49 16.42 -17.44
C GLU A 106 0.74 17.13 -18.00
N ARG A 107 0.58 17.95 -19.05
CA ARG A 107 1.68 18.75 -19.62
C ARG A 107 2.25 19.73 -18.60
N ALA A 108 1.40 20.48 -17.90
CA ALA A 108 1.85 21.43 -16.89
C ALA A 108 2.60 20.75 -15.73
N VAL A 109 2.14 19.56 -15.30
CA VAL A 109 2.83 18.75 -14.30
C VAL A 109 4.18 18.24 -14.82
N MET A 110 4.24 17.77 -16.07
CA MET A 110 5.49 17.32 -16.70
C MET A 110 6.51 18.44 -16.82
N ASP A 111 6.08 19.66 -17.16
CA ASP A 111 6.97 20.82 -17.25
C ASP A 111 7.60 21.13 -15.88
N ILE A 112 6.81 21.08 -14.80
CA ILE A 112 7.32 21.27 -13.43
C ILE A 112 8.33 20.17 -13.06
N LEU A 113 7.98 18.91 -13.30
CA LEU A 113 8.85 17.78 -12.98
C LEU A 113 10.14 17.79 -13.82
N GLY A 114 10.06 18.26 -15.07
CA GLY A 114 11.21 18.44 -15.95
C GLY A 114 12.18 19.49 -15.42
N VAL A 115 11.69 20.62 -14.90
CA VAL A 115 12.53 21.66 -14.27
C VAL A 115 13.21 21.16 -13.00
N LEU A 116 12.51 20.34 -12.22
CA LEU A 116 13.07 19.76 -10.99
C LEU A 116 13.98 18.56 -11.23
N GLU A 117 14.10 18.09 -12.49
CA GLU A 117 14.81 16.86 -12.87
C GLU A 117 14.33 15.63 -12.06
N ILE A 118 13.03 15.59 -11.75
CA ILE A 118 12.41 14.50 -10.99
C ILE A 118 11.73 13.52 -11.94
N GLU A 119 12.17 12.27 -11.90
CA GLU A 119 11.46 11.17 -12.54
C GLU A 119 10.34 10.66 -11.61
N ALA A 120 9.10 11.01 -11.92
CA ALA A 120 7.92 10.48 -11.23
C ALA A 120 7.09 9.58 -12.15
N ARG A 121 6.64 8.43 -11.63
CA ARG A 121 5.66 7.57 -12.30
C ARG A 121 4.33 7.66 -11.55
N PRO A 122 3.25 8.13 -12.17
CA PRO A 122 1.94 8.12 -11.53
C PRO A 122 1.52 6.66 -11.29
N VAL A 123 1.34 6.30 -10.01
CA VAL A 123 0.82 4.98 -9.60
C VAL A 123 -0.70 5.00 -9.57
N GLU A 124 -1.29 6.13 -9.18
CA GLU A 124 -2.73 6.36 -9.05
C GLU A 124 -3.03 7.79 -9.51
N SER A 125 -4.11 7.97 -10.29
CA SER A 125 -4.61 9.30 -10.68
C SER A 125 -5.94 9.57 -9.99
N CYS A 126 -5.98 10.50 -9.04
CA CYS A 126 -7.21 10.93 -8.40
C CYS A 126 -7.62 12.32 -8.92
N ILE A 127 -8.75 12.42 -9.61
CA ILE A 127 -9.33 13.70 -10.02
C ILE A 127 -10.20 14.21 -8.87
N CYS A 128 -9.67 15.13 -8.09
CA CYS A 128 -10.45 15.84 -7.07
C CYS A 128 -11.35 16.87 -7.79
N ARG A 129 -12.55 16.46 -8.23
CA ARG A 129 -13.54 17.43 -8.71
C ARG A 129 -13.96 18.31 -7.54
N GLY A 130 -13.99 19.64 -7.77
CA GLY A 130 -14.30 20.66 -6.78
C GLY A 130 -15.49 20.27 -5.88
N ILE A 131 -15.18 20.08 -4.61
CA ILE A 131 -16.17 19.75 -3.58
C ILE A 131 -16.91 21.04 -3.26
N LYS A 132 -18.16 21.17 -3.71
CA LYS A 132 -19.06 22.13 -3.09
C LYS A 132 -19.23 21.69 -1.63
N LYS A 133 -18.89 22.56 -0.67
CA LYS A 133 -19.15 22.33 0.76
C LYS A 133 -20.63 21.92 0.92
N GLY A 134 -20.87 20.65 1.16
CA GLY A 134 -22.23 20.13 1.30
C GLY A 134 -22.29 18.63 1.05
N THR A 135 -22.23 17.87 2.15
CA THR A 135 -22.82 16.54 2.30
C THR A 135 -22.64 15.58 1.11
N ASP A 136 -21.47 14.97 1.01
CA ASP A 136 -21.42 13.54 0.66
C ASP A 136 -20.17 12.91 1.27
N SER A 137 -20.42 12.01 2.22
CA SER A 137 -19.44 11.19 2.91
C SER A 137 -19.02 10.02 2.00
N SER A 138 -18.53 10.34 0.81
CA SER A 138 -17.90 9.39 -0.11
C SER A 138 -16.49 9.88 -0.44
N TYR A 139 -15.69 10.07 0.61
CA TYR A 139 -14.25 10.25 0.47
C TYR A 139 -13.57 9.00 0.99
N HIS A 140 -12.55 8.56 0.26
CA HIS A 140 -11.47 7.79 0.84
C HIS A 140 -10.88 8.63 1.97
N PRO A 141 -10.84 8.17 3.22
CA PRO A 141 -10.35 8.97 4.35
C PRO A 141 -8.89 9.44 4.17
N GLU A 142 -8.14 8.81 3.26
CA GLU A 142 -6.73 9.04 2.93
C GLU A 142 -6.36 10.45 2.43
N LEU A 143 -7.31 11.23 1.86
CA LEU A 143 -6.99 12.56 1.32
C LEU A 143 -7.25 13.72 2.29
N ARG A 144 -7.90 13.48 3.43
CA ARG A 144 -8.21 14.53 4.42
C ARG A 144 -7.01 15.32 4.95
N PRO A 145 -5.84 14.73 5.24
CA PRO A 145 -4.71 15.50 5.78
C PRO A 145 -4.07 16.45 4.75
N TYR A 146 -4.33 16.31 3.45
CA TYR A 146 -3.76 17.20 2.43
C TYR A 146 -4.49 18.54 2.30
N PHE A 147 -5.72 18.66 2.81
CA PHE A 147 -6.54 19.87 2.69
C PHE A 147 -6.62 20.72 3.97
N HIS A 148 -6.09 20.26 5.11
CA HIS A 148 -6.26 20.96 6.40
C HIS A 148 -5.10 21.90 6.78
N SER A 149 -4.03 21.96 5.99
CA SER A 149 -2.84 22.77 6.34
C SER A 149 -2.84 24.20 5.77
N GLN A 150 -3.94 24.68 5.18
CA GLN A 150 -3.87 25.87 4.32
C GLN A 150 -5.08 26.81 4.35
N ILE A 151 -5.68 27.04 5.52
CA ILE A 151 -6.61 28.16 5.71
C ILE A 151 -6.42 28.77 7.11
N ASP A 152 -5.24 29.34 7.39
CA ASP A 152 -5.04 30.25 8.52
C ASP A 152 -3.92 31.26 8.19
N ASP A 153 -4.00 31.94 7.02
CA ASP A 153 -3.20 33.16 6.81
C ASP A 153 -3.78 34.04 5.68
N ALA A 154 -5.01 34.52 5.89
CA ALA A 154 -5.56 35.65 5.14
C ALA A 154 -6.18 36.66 6.11
N GLY A 155 -5.40 37.03 7.13
CA GLY A 155 -5.74 38.07 8.11
C GLY A 155 -5.19 39.43 7.69
N GLY A 156 -6.01 40.19 6.95
CA GLY A 156 -6.14 41.65 7.05
C GLY A 156 -4.89 42.54 6.93
N ALA A 157 -4.77 43.23 5.78
CA ALA A 157 -4.11 44.53 5.73
C ALA A 157 -4.70 45.44 4.64
N SER A 158 -5.72 46.20 5.04
CA SER A 158 -6.04 47.55 4.53
C SER A 158 -6.81 48.22 5.68
N PRO A 159 -6.58 49.50 6.04
CA PRO A 159 -6.33 50.62 5.14
C PRO A 159 -5.30 51.66 5.60
N ARG A 160 -4.85 52.51 4.66
CA ARG A 160 -4.88 53.98 4.77
C ARG A 160 -4.64 54.63 3.41
#